data_AF-A0A7L9J4M3-F1
#
_entry.id   AF-A0A7L9J4M3-F1
#
_cell.length_a   1.000
_cell.length_b   1.000
_cell.length_c   1.000
_cell.angle_alpha   90.00
_cell.angle_beta   90.00
_cell.angle_gamma   90.00
#
_symmetry.space_group_name_H-M   'P 1'
#
loop_
_entity.id
_entity.type
_entity.pdbx_description
1 polymer ?
#
loop_
_entity_poly.entity_id
_entity_poly.type
_entity_poly.pdbx_seq_one_letter_code
_entity_poly.pdbx_strand_id
1 'polypeptide(L)'
;MSPIRAADPATSLNLQTHLVATEVTAENSDLFARLLGARLLADDADTFEHFAGGGWEAIRTGIEASENVTTFLAPTHIADSVGDVLKDRRTADKVGRRILADLDSFVTDDNSYTWTQVAEYALRTRTDLTWPQLQRIAANNEGPARQTMQLITIADPQPTEVPEVLAVLSQLEAPWCYPATRAVTKFDAPDEEPAISVLQFLASHNVLKVNRPKRNGQRTVTLP
;
A
#
# COMPACT_ATOMS: atom_id res chain seq x y z
N MET A 1 -43.20 14.74 -11.88
CA MET A 1 -42.22 15.42 -11.02
C MET A 1 -40.89 15.41 -11.73
N SER A 2 -40.53 16.51 -12.38
CA SER A 2 -39.21 16.66 -13.00
C SER A 2 -38.18 16.97 -11.91
N PRO A 3 -36.98 16.38 -11.95
CA PRO A 3 -35.93 16.73 -11.00
C PRO A 3 -35.45 18.15 -11.31
N ILE A 4 -35.40 18.99 -10.29
CA ILE A 4 -34.73 20.29 -10.34
C ILE A 4 -33.25 19.99 -10.57
N ARG A 5 -32.75 20.23 -11.79
CA ARG A 5 -31.32 20.27 -12.07
C ARG A 5 -30.74 21.38 -11.19
N ALA A 6 -29.95 21.02 -10.19
CA ALA A 6 -29.18 22.00 -9.44
C ALA A 6 -28.34 22.82 -10.43
N ALA A 7 -28.53 24.14 -10.44
CA ALA A 7 -27.72 25.03 -11.25
C ALA A 7 -26.26 24.92 -10.80
N ASP A 8 -25.34 24.87 -11.76
CA ASP A 8 -23.90 24.84 -11.52
C ASP A 8 -23.51 26.14 -10.77
N PRO A 9 -22.95 26.07 -9.54
CA PRO A 9 -22.67 27.25 -8.72
C PRO A 9 -21.68 28.23 -9.37
N ALA A 10 -20.79 27.78 -10.25
CA ALA A 10 -19.96 28.66 -11.09
C ALA A 10 -20.83 29.58 -11.98
N THR A 11 -21.97 29.07 -12.44
CA THR A 11 -22.96 29.84 -13.23
C THR A 11 -23.73 30.84 -12.37
N SER A 12 -24.04 30.48 -11.11
CA SER A 12 -24.72 31.39 -10.16
C SER A 12 -23.83 32.54 -9.68
N LEU A 13 -22.50 32.32 -9.63
CA LEU A 13 -21.51 33.35 -9.30
C LEU A 13 -21.05 34.18 -10.51
N ASN A 14 -21.54 33.87 -11.71
CA ASN A 14 -21.18 34.54 -12.97
C ASN A 14 -19.66 34.55 -13.21
N LEU A 15 -18.97 33.50 -12.74
CA LEU A 15 -17.55 33.31 -12.95
C LEU A 15 -17.36 32.79 -14.38
N GLN A 16 -16.70 33.60 -15.22
CA GLN A 16 -16.39 33.20 -16.60
C GLN A 16 -15.23 32.18 -16.67
N THR A 17 -14.46 32.05 -15.58
CA THR A 17 -13.27 31.21 -15.45
C THR A 17 -13.14 30.67 -14.02
N HIS A 18 -12.41 29.56 -13.83
CA HIS A 18 -12.04 29.06 -12.50
C HIS A 18 -11.31 30.14 -11.69
N LEU A 19 -11.43 30.06 -10.37
CA LEU A 19 -10.59 30.81 -9.43
C LEU A 19 -9.14 30.37 -9.60
N VAL A 20 -8.21 31.31 -9.40
CA VAL A 20 -6.78 31.00 -9.38
C VAL A 20 -6.48 30.33 -8.03
N ALA A 21 -5.96 29.10 -8.05
CA ALA A 21 -5.72 28.32 -6.84
C ALA A 21 -4.89 29.08 -5.78
N THR A 22 -3.86 29.80 -6.24
CA THR A 22 -2.95 30.58 -5.38
C THR A 22 -3.60 31.77 -4.68
N GLU A 23 -4.79 32.21 -5.11
CA GLU A 23 -5.55 33.27 -4.43
C GLU A 23 -6.35 32.76 -3.23
N VAL A 24 -6.48 31.44 -3.09
CA VAL A 24 -7.16 30.79 -1.96
C VAL A 24 -6.10 30.24 -1.02
N THR A 25 -6.17 30.59 0.26
CA THR A 25 -5.26 30.01 1.25
C THR A 25 -5.51 28.51 1.38
N ALA A 26 -4.47 27.70 1.24
CA ALA A 26 -4.53 26.28 1.56
C ALA A 26 -4.65 26.09 3.08
N GLU A 27 -5.62 25.31 3.52
CA GLU A 27 -5.92 25.10 4.94
C GLU A 27 -6.18 23.61 5.19
N ASN A 28 -5.93 23.16 6.42
CA ASN A 28 -6.18 21.78 6.84
C ASN A 28 -7.69 21.53 7.07
N SER A 29 -8.48 21.58 6.00
CA SER A 29 -9.94 21.49 6.03
C SER A 29 -10.51 20.89 4.74
N ASP A 30 -11.85 20.76 4.66
CA ASP A 30 -12.56 20.29 3.47
C ASP A 30 -12.80 21.40 2.42
N LEU A 31 -12.19 22.58 2.59
CA LEU A 31 -12.36 23.72 1.66
C LEU A 31 -12.02 23.34 0.22
N PHE A 32 -10.89 22.65 0.02
CA PHE A 32 -10.47 22.23 -1.32
C PHE A 32 -11.53 21.39 -2.02
N ALA A 33 -12.03 20.36 -1.32
CA ALA A 33 -13.08 19.49 -1.83
C ALA A 33 -14.38 20.24 -2.16
N ARG A 34 -14.77 21.22 -1.34
CA ARG A 34 -15.96 22.05 -1.60
C ARG A 34 -15.79 22.91 -2.84
N LEU A 35 -14.61 23.49 -3.04
CA LEU A 35 -14.30 24.33 -4.20
C LEU A 35 -14.25 23.49 -5.50
N LEU A 36 -13.66 22.30 -5.45
CA LEU A 36 -13.70 21.33 -6.56
C LEU A 36 -15.13 20.88 -6.87
N GLY A 37 -15.90 20.50 -5.83
CA GLY A 37 -17.29 20.05 -6.00
C GLY A 37 -18.22 21.15 -6.53
N ALA A 38 -17.90 22.41 -6.26
CA ALA A 38 -18.56 23.57 -6.83
C ALA A 38 -17.99 24.02 -8.19
N ARG A 39 -17.01 23.29 -8.75
CA ARG A 39 -16.31 23.62 -10.02
C ARG A 39 -15.73 25.04 -10.04
N LEU A 40 -15.30 25.51 -8.88
CA LEU A 40 -14.69 26.83 -8.73
C LEU A 40 -13.18 26.79 -8.95
N LEU A 41 -12.57 25.61 -8.85
CA LEU A 41 -11.16 25.38 -9.14
C LEU A 41 -11.00 24.36 -10.27
N ALA A 42 -9.87 24.43 -10.98
CA ALA A 42 -9.49 23.40 -11.91
C ALA A 42 -9.13 22.11 -11.17
N ASP A 43 -9.48 20.97 -11.75
CA ASP A 43 -9.14 19.65 -11.20
C ASP A 43 -7.86 19.12 -11.85
N ASP A 44 -6.74 19.75 -11.49
CA ASP A 44 -5.41 19.51 -12.07
C ASP A 44 -4.29 19.43 -11.01
N ALA A 45 -3.07 19.13 -11.47
CA ALA A 45 -1.89 18.96 -10.64
C ALA A 45 -1.57 20.23 -9.83
N ASP A 46 -1.52 21.38 -10.50
CA ASP A 46 -1.11 22.65 -9.89
C ASP A 46 -2.07 23.07 -8.75
N THR A 47 -3.38 22.89 -8.98
CA THR A 47 -4.38 23.15 -7.95
C THR A 47 -4.21 22.16 -6.79
N PHE A 48 -4.04 20.87 -7.08
CA PHE A 48 -3.87 19.86 -6.04
C PHE A 48 -2.62 20.10 -5.20
N GLU A 49 -1.48 20.41 -5.83
CA GLU A 49 -0.21 20.69 -5.15
C GLU A 49 -0.34 21.88 -4.18
N HIS A 50 -0.98 22.95 -4.62
CA HIS A 50 -1.23 24.13 -3.78
C HIS A 50 -2.04 23.77 -2.52
N PHE A 51 -3.15 23.05 -2.69
CA PHE A 51 -4.00 22.68 -1.56
C PHE A 51 -3.43 21.56 -0.69
N ALA A 52 -2.59 20.68 -1.23
CA ALA A 52 -1.88 19.66 -0.47
C ALA A 52 -0.99 20.28 0.62
N GLY A 53 -0.44 21.49 0.37
CA GLY A 53 0.28 22.28 1.37
C GLY A 53 -0.54 22.68 2.61
N GLY A 54 -1.88 22.58 2.54
CA GLY A 54 -2.79 22.80 3.67
C GLY A 54 -2.76 21.68 4.71
N GLY A 55 -2.22 20.50 4.39
CA GLY A 55 -2.10 19.35 5.29
C GLY A 55 -3.03 18.19 4.95
N TRP A 56 -3.03 17.17 5.80
CA TRP A 56 -3.66 15.87 5.53
C TRP A 56 -5.16 15.97 5.19
N GLU A 57 -5.96 16.77 5.91
CA GLU A 57 -7.40 16.84 5.63
C GLU A 57 -7.69 17.45 4.25
N ALA A 58 -6.86 18.38 3.79
CA ALA A 58 -6.95 18.93 2.44
C ALA A 58 -6.60 17.88 1.38
N ILE A 59 -5.52 17.12 1.60
CA ILE A 59 -5.12 16.01 0.72
C ILE A 59 -6.24 14.97 0.64
N ARG A 60 -6.72 14.50 1.79
CA ARG A 60 -7.74 13.45 1.89
C ARG A 60 -9.02 13.85 1.17
N THR A 61 -9.58 14.99 1.53
CA THR A 61 -10.84 15.45 0.95
C THR A 61 -10.68 15.84 -0.52
N GLY A 62 -9.51 16.39 -0.91
CA GLY A 62 -9.14 16.66 -2.30
C GLY A 62 -9.09 15.40 -3.15
N ILE A 63 -8.43 14.33 -2.68
CA ILE A 63 -8.43 13.02 -3.35
C ILE A 63 -9.87 12.53 -3.51
N GLU A 64 -10.67 12.55 -2.43
CA GLU A 64 -12.07 12.09 -2.47
C GLU A 64 -12.91 12.85 -3.50
N ALA A 65 -12.74 14.17 -3.61
CA ALA A 65 -13.54 15.04 -4.49
C ALA A 65 -13.07 15.07 -5.95
N SER A 66 -11.76 15.00 -6.21
CA SER A 66 -11.16 15.15 -7.55
C SER A 66 -11.57 14.04 -8.51
N GLU A 67 -12.14 14.34 -9.67
CA GLU A 67 -12.50 13.33 -10.68
C GLU A 67 -11.27 12.81 -11.43
N ASN A 68 -10.23 13.64 -11.53
CA ASN A 68 -9.04 13.39 -12.36
C ASN A 68 -7.76 13.04 -11.59
N VAL A 69 -7.79 12.97 -10.25
CA VAL A 69 -6.59 12.77 -9.41
C VAL A 69 -5.70 11.61 -9.86
N THR A 70 -6.27 10.51 -10.35
CA THR A 70 -5.51 9.34 -10.82
C THR A 70 -4.64 9.63 -12.05
N THR A 71 -4.95 10.68 -12.81
CA THR A 71 -4.24 11.07 -14.04
C THR A 71 -3.01 11.93 -13.77
N PHE A 72 -3.00 12.68 -12.66
CA PHE A 72 -1.97 13.67 -12.37
C PHE A 72 -1.28 13.47 -11.01
N LEU A 73 -1.76 12.56 -10.15
CA LEU A 73 -1.15 12.32 -8.85
C LEU A 73 0.34 11.95 -9.00
N ALA A 74 1.20 12.75 -8.39
CA ALA A 74 2.64 12.57 -8.33
C ALA A 74 3.09 12.33 -6.87
N PRO A 75 4.26 11.71 -6.65
CA PRO A 75 4.79 11.48 -5.30
C PRO A 75 4.89 12.74 -4.44
N THR A 76 5.29 13.88 -5.02
CA THR A 76 5.43 15.17 -4.33
C THR A 76 4.12 15.66 -3.72
N HIS A 77 2.97 15.26 -4.25
CA HIS A 77 1.66 15.68 -3.75
C HIS A 77 1.29 15.01 -2.41
N ILE A 78 1.86 13.85 -2.10
CA ILE A 78 1.47 13.04 -0.93
C ILE A 78 2.67 12.41 -0.19
N ALA A 79 3.88 12.93 -0.38
CA ALA A 79 5.12 12.30 0.07
C ALA A 79 5.07 11.88 1.56
N ASP A 80 4.63 12.77 2.44
CA ASP A 80 4.55 12.52 3.89
C ASP A 80 3.25 11.82 4.32
N SER A 81 2.34 11.52 3.38
CA SER A 81 0.98 11.04 3.66
C SER A 81 0.63 9.74 2.94
N VAL A 82 1.57 9.08 2.25
CA VAL A 82 1.29 7.83 1.52
C VAL A 82 0.67 6.76 2.41
N GLY A 83 1.20 6.58 3.63
CA GLY A 83 0.62 5.66 4.61
C GLY A 83 -0.83 6.00 4.95
N ASP A 84 -1.13 7.28 5.18
CA ASP A 84 -2.49 7.74 5.51
C ASP A 84 -3.46 7.58 4.32
N VAL A 85 -2.99 7.83 3.09
CA VAL A 85 -3.74 7.58 1.86
C VAL A 85 -4.09 6.09 1.69
N LEU A 86 -3.17 5.18 2.01
CA LEU A 86 -3.44 3.74 1.88
C LEU A 86 -4.32 3.19 3.01
N LYS A 87 -4.25 3.82 4.19
CA LYS A 87 -5.05 3.51 5.37
C LYS A 87 -6.51 3.94 5.22
N ASP A 88 -6.75 5.19 4.79
CA ASP A 88 -8.12 5.67 4.58
C ASP A 88 -8.73 4.97 3.36
N ARG A 89 -9.81 4.22 3.60
CA ARG A 89 -10.40 3.37 2.56
C ARG A 89 -10.84 4.14 1.32
N ARG A 90 -11.38 5.35 1.47
CA ARG A 90 -11.92 6.11 0.33
C ARG A 90 -10.81 6.60 -0.58
N THR A 91 -9.77 7.15 0.01
CA THR A 91 -8.59 7.59 -0.74
C THR A 91 -7.86 6.40 -1.36
N ALA A 92 -7.66 5.32 -0.59
CA ALA A 92 -7.00 4.10 -1.06
C ALA A 92 -7.75 3.40 -2.20
N ASP A 93 -9.08 3.31 -2.15
CA ASP A 93 -9.89 2.71 -3.21
C ASP A 93 -9.78 3.52 -4.52
N LYS A 94 -9.47 4.83 -4.43
CA LYS A 94 -9.36 5.73 -5.58
C LYS A 94 -7.96 5.77 -6.19
N VAL A 95 -6.92 5.93 -5.37
CA VAL A 95 -5.54 6.15 -5.86
C VAL A 95 -4.55 5.06 -5.46
N GLY A 96 -4.90 4.13 -4.58
CA GLY A 96 -3.96 3.14 -4.04
C GLY A 96 -3.32 2.24 -5.11
N ARG A 97 -4.06 1.83 -6.16
CA ARG A 97 -3.48 1.08 -7.28
C ARG A 97 -2.43 1.87 -8.06
N ARG A 98 -2.64 3.19 -8.23
CA ARG A 98 -1.67 4.07 -8.90
C ARG A 98 -0.40 4.22 -8.06
N ILE A 99 -0.53 4.26 -6.74
CA ILE A 99 0.59 4.27 -5.80
C ILE A 99 1.37 2.96 -5.92
N LEU A 100 0.70 1.81 -5.81
CA LEU A 100 1.38 0.50 -5.88
C LEU A 100 2.02 0.21 -7.24
N ALA A 101 1.45 0.71 -8.34
CA ALA A 101 2.03 0.55 -9.68
C ALA A 101 3.39 1.25 -9.85
N ASP A 102 3.71 2.20 -8.97
CA ASP A 102 4.92 3.03 -9.01
C ASP A 102 5.45 3.22 -7.58
N LEU A 103 5.37 2.15 -6.80
CA LEU A 103 5.56 2.18 -5.35
C LEU A 103 6.90 2.78 -4.95
N ASP A 104 7.97 2.48 -5.69
CA ASP A 104 9.32 2.94 -5.39
C ASP A 104 9.49 4.46 -5.58
N SER A 105 8.65 5.09 -6.41
CA SER A 105 8.61 6.55 -6.55
C SER A 105 7.82 7.22 -5.43
N PHE A 106 6.76 6.57 -4.90
CA PHE A 106 5.92 7.10 -3.83
C PHE A 106 6.50 6.86 -2.43
N VAL A 107 7.15 5.72 -2.20
CA VAL A 107 7.70 5.30 -0.91
C VAL A 107 9.22 5.19 -1.02
N THR A 108 9.89 6.31 -0.77
CA THR A 108 11.35 6.41 -0.88
C THR A 108 12.05 6.05 0.42
N ASP A 109 11.40 6.26 1.57
CA ASP A 109 11.94 5.96 2.88
C ASP A 109 11.59 4.54 3.39
N ASP A 110 12.17 4.19 4.52
CA ASP A 110 11.95 2.92 5.20
C ASP A 110 10.96 3.07 6.37
N ASN A 111 10.01 4.00 6.26
CA ASN A 111 9.01 4.26 7.29
C ASN A 111 8.10 3.04 7.49
N SER A 112 8.16 2.45 8.69
CA SER A 112 7.45 1.21 9.01
C SER A 112 5.93 1.33 8.90
N TYR A 113 5.37 2.48 9.28
CA TYR A 113 3.94 2.74 9.15
C TYR A 113 3.50 2.68 7.69
N THR A 114 4.23 3.34 6.79
CA THR A 114 3.91 3.35 5.36
C THR A 114 4.00 1.94 4.77
N TRP A 115 5.08 1.19 5.05
CA TRP A 115 5.24 -0.18 4.57
C TRP A 115 4.19 -1.15 5.11
N THR A 116 3.72 -0.94 6.35
CA THR A 116 2.58 -1.67 6.92
C THR A 116 1.31 -1.41 6.11
N GLN A 117 1.02 -0.15 5.78
CA GLN A 117 -0.18 0.21 5.01
C GLN A 117 -0.10 -0.25 3.55
N VAL A 118 1.09 -0.29 2.95
CA VAL A 118 1.34 -0.92 1.65
C VAL A 118 0.99 -2.41 1.69
N ALA A 119 1.49 -3.14 2.68
CA ALA A 119 1.22 -4.56 2.83
C ALA A 119 -0.29 -4.85 3.03
N GLU A 120 -0.95 -4.09 3.90
CA GLU A 120 -2.39 -4.21 4.14
C GLU A 120 -3.22 -3.90 2.89
N TYR A 121 -2.86 -2.84 2.14
CA TYR A 121 -3.53 -2.49 0.90
C TYR A 121 -3.36 -3.58 -0.17
N ALA A 122 -2.13 -4.05 -0.38
CA ALA A 122 -1.81 -5.08 -1.36
C ALA A 122 -2.59 -6.38 -1.08
N LEU A 123 -2.63 -6.83 0.18
CA LEU A 123 -3.41 -7.99 0.59
C LEU A 123 -4.92 -7.79 0.38
N ARG A 124 -5.45 -6.63 0.77
CA ARG A 124 -6.88 -6.30 0.64
C ARG A 124 -7.33 -6.31 -0.82
N THR A 125 -6.50 -5.77 -1.71
CA THR A 125 -6.83 -5.58 -3.12
C THR A 125 -6.34 -6.72 -4.02
N ARG A 126 -5.56 -7.66 -3.46
CA ARG A 126 -4.81 -8.69 -4.21
C ARG A 126 -4.00 -8.05 -5.34
N THR A 127 -3.26 -7.00 -5.00
CA THR A 127 -2.33 -6.36 -5.93
C THR A 127 -0.98 -7.04 -5.84
N ASP A 128 -0.44 -7.43 -6.98
CA ASP A 128 0.86 -8.09 -7.06
C ASP A 128 1.99 -7.10 -6.75
N LEU A 129 2.98 -7.58 -6.01
CA LEU A 129 4.18 -6.83 -5.67
C LEU A 129 5.40 -7.56 -6.21
N THR A 130 6.40 -6.79 -6.63
CA THR A 130 7.67 -7.36 -7.08
C THR A 130 8.48 -7.92 -5.90
N TRP A 131 9.38 -8.87 -6.15
CA TRP A 131 10.25 -9.43 -5.11
C TRP A 131 11.08 -8.40 -4.33
N PRO A 132 11.67 -7.36 -4.96
CA PRO A 132 12.32 -6.28 -4.23
C PRO A 132 11.37 -5.56 -3.26
N GLN A 133 10.13 -5.31 -3.69
CA GLN A 133 9.11 -4.66 -2.84
C GLN A 133 8.69 -5.56 -1.68
N LEU A 134 8.55 -6.87 -1.91
CA LEU A 134 8.30 -7.85 -0.84
C LEU A 134 9.43 -7.88 0.18
N GLN A 135 10.68 -7.76 -0.27
CA GLN A 135 11.83 -7.68 0.61
C GLN A 135 11.83 -6.41 1.45
N ARG A 136 11.47 -5.25 0.87
CA ARG A 136 11.30 -3.99 1.62
C ARG A 136 10.15 -4.09 2.63
N ILE A 137 9.03 -4.69 2.26
CA ILE A 137 7.94 -5.01 3.21
C ILE A 137 8.49 -5.88 4.34
N ALA A 138 9.20 -6.96 4.05
CA ALA A 138 9.70 -7.84 5.10
C ALA A 138 10.69 -7.16 6.06
N ALA A 139 11.45 -6.18 5.59
CA ALA A 139 12.41 -5.43 6.40
C ALA A 139 11.78 -4.31 7.23
N ASN A 140 10.77 -3.63 6.69
CA ASN A 140 10.24 -2.39 7.27
C ASN A 140 8.84 -2.55 7.89
N ASN A 141 8.09 -3.60 7.55
CA ASN A 141 6.74 -3.82 8.07
C ASN A 141 6.78 -4.25 9.55
N GLU A 142 6.00 -3.57 10.40
CA GLU A 142 5.79 -3.94 11.81
C GLU A 142 4.66 -4.97 11.98
N GLY A 143 3.96 -5.31 10.91
CA GLY A 143 2.90 -6.32 10.90
C GLY A 143 3.42 -7.75 11.11
N PRO A 144 2.51 -8.71 11.39
CA PRO A 144 2.89 -10.09 11.62
C PRO A 144 3.61 -10.69 10.41
N ALA A 145 4.65 -11.50 10.62
CA ALA A 145 5.35 -12.24 9.56
C ALA A 145 4.39 -13.03 8.62
N ARG A 146 3.23 -13.43 9.16
CA ARG A 146 2.14 -14.04 8.40
C ARG A 146 1.68 -13.19 7.22
N GLN A 147 1.60 -11.86 7.36
CA GLN A 147 1.20 -10.97 6.26
C GLN A 147 2.20 -11.02 5.10
N THR A 148 3.50 -10.95 5.39
CA THR A 148 4.56 -11.09 4.38
C THR A 148 4.47 -12.43 3.66
N MET A 149 4.18 -13.52 4.38
CA MET A 149 3.96 -14.82 3.76
C MET A 149 2.71 -14.85 2.87
N GLN A 150 1.64 -14.15 3.25
CA GLN A 150 0.43 -14.06 2.41
C GLN A 150 0.77 -13.35 1.11
N LEU A 151 1.55 -12.25 1.19
CA LEU A 151 2.03 -11.52 0.03
C LEU A 151 2.90 -12.40 -0.89
N ILE A 152 3.82 -13.20 -0.34
CA ILE A 152 4.60 -14.18 -1.10
C ILE A 152 3.68 -15.15 -1.86
N THR A 153 2.62 -15.66 -1.21
CA THR A 153 1.71 -16.64 -1.85
C THR A 153 0.84 -16.05 -2.95
N ILE A 154 0.58 -14.74 -2.95
CA ILE A 154 -0.22 -14.08 -3.99
C ILE A 154 0.62 -13.42 -5.08
N ALA A 155 1.94 -13.32 -4.90
CA ALA A 155 2.83 -12.70 -5.88
C ALA A 155 2.70 -13.36 -7.26
N ASP A 156 2.66 -12.53 -8.30
CA ASP A 156 2.68 -12.95 -9.71
C ASP A 156 3.90 -12.31 -10.41
N PRO A 157 4.82 -13.10 -11.00
CA PRO A 157 4.83 -14.56 -11.03
C PRO A 157 5.04 -15.19 -9.65
N GLN A 158 4.42 -16.35 -9.45
CA GLN A 158 4.69 -17.21 -8.29
C GLN A 158 6.19 -17.47 -8.14
N PRO A 159 6.68 -17.70 -6.89
CA PRO A 159 8.10 -17.92 -6.64
C PRO A 159 8.63 -19.02 -7.55
N THR A 160 9.52 -18.63 -8.45
CA THR A 160 10.22 -19.57 -9.33
C THR A 160 11.62 -19.83 -8.79
N GLU A 161 12.19 -18.85 -8.06
CA GLU A 161 13.55 -18.90 -7.56
C GLU A 161 13.60 -18.95 -6.02
N VAL A 162 14.27 -19.97 -5.49
CA VAL A 162 14.53 -20.11 -4.06
C VAL A 162 15.26 -18.90 -3.45
N PRO A 163 16.31 -18.33 -4.09
CA PRO A 163 17.03 -17.19 -3.53
C PRO A 163 16.14 -15.97 -3.21
N GLU A 164 15.13 -15.68 -4.03
CA GLU A 164 14.22 -14.55 -3.81
C GLU A 164 13.39 -14.75 -2.54
N VAL A 165 12.81 -15.95 -2.39
CA VAL A 165 12.04 -16.30 -1.18
C VAL A 165 12.93 -16.24 0.07
N LEU A 166 14.16 -16.76 -0.01
CA LEU A 166 15.10 -16.70 1.10
C LEU A 166 15.53 -15.27 1.43
N ALA A 167 15.69 -14.39 0.42
CA ALA A 167 16.00 -12.99 0.63
C ALA A 167 14.89 -12.28 1.42
N VAL A 168 13.62 -12.51 1.07
CA VAL A 168 12.47 -11.97 1.82
C VAL A 168 12.44 -12.53 3.25
N LEU A 169 12.56 -13.86 3.40
CA LEU A 169 12.52 -14.50 4.72
C LEU A 169 13.67 -14.07 5.64
N SER A 170 14.83 -13.74 5.09
CA SER A 170 16.00 -13.29 5.87
C SER A 170 15.75 -12.00 6.65
N GLN A 171 14.78 -11.18 6.21
CA GLN A 171 14.42 -9.92 6.84
C GLN A 171 13.44 -10.09 8.00
N LEU A 172 12.76 -11.23 8.07
CA LEU A 172 11.76 -11.50 9.10
C LEU A 172 12.42 -11.92 10.43
N GLU A 173 11.69 -11.75 11.51
CA GLU A 173 12.11 -12.24 12.82
C GLU A 173 12.14 -13.79 12.90
N ALA A 174 12.78 -14.30 13.96
CA ALA A 174 12.74 -15.72 14.27
C ALA A 174 11.29 -16.20 14.48
N PRO A 175 10.91 -17.40 14.00
CA PRO A 175 11.79 -18.42 13.41
C PRO A 175 11.94 -18.32 11.88
N TRP A 176 11.42 -17.28 11.24
CA TRP A 176 11.21 -17.23 9.81
C TRP A 176 12.48 -16.94 9.01
N CYS A 177 13.46 -16.27 9.61
CA CYS A 177 14.78 -16.06 9.00
C CYS A 177 15.68 -17.31 8.99
N TYR A 178 15.37 -18.36 9.75
CA TYR A 178 16.25 -19.52 9.89
C TYR A 178 16.56 -20.29 8.60
N PRO A 179 15.62 -20.47 7.64
CA PRO A 179 15.93 -21.07 6.34
C PRO A 179 17.02 -20.31 5.56
N ALA A 180 17.08 -18.99 5.71
CA ALA A 180 18.07 -18.15 5.05
C ALA A 180 19.38 -18.07 5.85
N THR A 181 19.30 -17.83 7.16
CA THR A 181 20.46 -17.59 8.03
C THR A 181 21.19 -18.87 8.45
N ARG A 182 20.52 -20.02 8.41
CA ARG A 182 21.03 -21.31 8.90
C ARG A 182 21.48 -21.27 10.37
N ALA A 183 20.92 -20.36 11.17
CA ALA A 183 21.28 -20.19 12.58
C ALA A 183 20.93 -21.42 13.45
N VAL A 184 19.96 -22.22 13.03
CA VAL A 184 19.56 -23.47 13.69
C VAL A 184 19.39 -24.57 12.65
N THR A 185 19.49 -25.83 13.07
CA THR A 185 19.22 -27.00 12.20
C THR A 185 17.77 -27.46 12.28
N LYS A 186 17.02 -26.99 13.28
CA LYS A 186 15.64 -27.39 13.56
C LYS A 186 14.89 -26.29 14.28
N PHE A 187 13.65 -26.02 13.86
CA PHE A 187 12.74 -25.10 14.53
C PHE A 187 11.30 -25.55 14.38
N ASP A 188 10.40 -24.97 15.19
CA ASP A 188 8.97 -25.16 15.05
C ASP A 188 8.34 -23.93 14.40
N ALA A 189 7.44 -24.17 13.45
CA ALA A 189 6.66 -23.15 12.77
C ALA A 189 5.15 -23.45 12.94
N PRO A 190 4.29 -22.42 13.06
CA PRO A 190 2.84 -22.56 12.96
C PRO A 190 2.39 -23.40 11.76
N ASP A 191 1.48 -24.35 11.98
CA ASP A 191 0.77 -25.09 10.93
C ASP A 191 -0.43 -24.27 10.44
N GLU A 192 -0.16 -23.12 9.83
CA GLU A 192 -1.20 -22.26 9.26
C GLU A 192 -0.85 -21.81 7.84
N GLU A 193 -1.88 -21.65 7.00
CA GLU A 193 -1.73 -20.89 5.77
C GLU A 193 -1.62 -19.40 6.10
N PRO A 194 -0.69 -18.67 5.46
CA PRO A 194 0.15 -18.99 4.29
C PRO A 194 1.52 -19.66 4.59
N ALA A 195 1.90 -19.78 5.86
CA ALA A 195 3.26 -20.14 6.27
C ALA A 195 3.66 -21.52 5.74
N ILE A 196 2.71 -22.47 5.78
CA ILE A 196 2.91 -23.81 5.24
C ILE A 196 3.22 -23.77 3.74
N SER A 197 2.49 -22.98 2.95
CA SER A 197 2.71 -22.90 1.50
C SER A 197 4.13 -22.46 1.16
N VAL A 198 4.64 -21.42 1.84
CA VAL A 198 6.02 -20.94 1.65
C VAL A 198 7.04 -22.01 2.06
N LEU A 199 6.82 -22.68 3.20
CA LEU A 199 7.72 -23.75 3.65
C LEU A 199 7.68 -24.98 2.72
N GLN A 200 6.51 -25.33 2.17
CA GLN A 200 6.36 -26.42 1.21
C GLN A 200 7.06 -26.10 -0.12
N PHE A 201 7.01 -24.85 -0.58
CA PHE A 201 7.79 -24.40 -1.72
C PHE A 201 9.30 -24.59 -1.50
N LEU A 202 9.82 -24.21 -0.34
CA LEU A 202 11.23 -24.44 -0.01
C LEU A 202 11.57 -25.94 0.12
N ALA A 203 10.62 -26.74 0.63
CA ALA A 203 10.78 -28.19 0.74
C ALA A 203 10.83 -28.89 -0.62
N SER A 204 10.00 -28.48 -1.60
CA SER A 204 10.02 -29.06 -2.95
C SER A 204 11.35 -28.80 -3.68
N HIS A 205 12.08 -27.76 -3.27
CA HIS A 205 13.41 -27.43 -3.76
C HIS A 205 14.56 -27.98 -2.89
N ASN A 206 14.27 -28.89 -1.96
CA ASN A 206 15.25 -29.53 -1.06
C ASN A 206 16.03 -28.55 -0.14
N VAL A 207 15.49 -27.36 0.12
CA VAL A 207 16.11 -26.35 0.99
C VAL A 207 15.96 -26.73 2.47
N LEU A 208 14.85 -27.39 2.78
CA LEU A 208 14.42 -27.78 4.12
C LEU A 208 13.50 -29.01 4.06
N LYS A 209 13.18 -29.59 5.21
CA LYS A 209 12.20 -30.65 5.37
C LYS A 209 11.10 -30.20 6.34
N VAL A 210 9.85 -30.27 5.89
CA VAL A 210 8.67 -29.99 6.72
C VAL A 210 8.09 -31.31 7.23
N ASN A 211 8.04 -31.48 8.55
CA ASN A 211 7.45 -32.68 9.16
C ASN A 211 5.91 -32.59 9.27
N ARG A 212 5.29 -33.71 9.63
CA ARG A 212 3.85 -33.76 9.93
C ARG A 212 3.49 -32.81 11.10
N PRO A 213 2.28 -32.26 11.10
CA PRO A 213 1.85 -31.38 12.17
C PRO A 213 1.74 -32.12 13.50
N LYS A 214 2.15 -31.43 14.56
CA LYS A 214 2.00 -31.84 15.95
C LYS A 214 0.58 -31.53 16.41
N ARG A 215 0.15 -32.17 17.50
CA ARG A 215 -1.17 -31.94 18.13
C ARG A 215 -1.40 -30.49 18.60
N ASN A 216 -0.34 -29.70 18.75
CA ASN A 216 -0.39 -28.30 19.18
C ASN A 216 -0.48 -27.29 18.01
N GLY A 217 -0.73 -27.75 16.78
CA GLY A 217 -0.84 -26.85 15.61
C GLY A 217 0.50 -26.29 15.12
N GLN A 218 1.60 -26.97 15.41
CA GLN A 218 2.93 -26.62 14.89
C GLN A 218 3.53 -27.72 14.04
N ARG A 219 4.40 -27.36 13.10
CA ARG A 219 5.26 -28.29 12.36
C ARG A 219 6.71 -28.07 12.75
N THR A 220 7.41 -29.18 12.92
CA THR A 220 8.86 -29.15 12.99
C THR A 220 9.44 -29.04 11.58
N VAL A 221 10.26 -28.02 11.39
CA VAL A 221 11.06 -27.81 10.19
C VAL A 221 12.50 -28.23 10.49
N THR A 222 13.14 -28.93 9.55
CA THR A 222 14.54 -29.36 9.65
C THR A 222 15.31 -28.83 8.46
N LEU A 223 16.46 -28.22 8.73
CA LEU A 223 17.37 -27.72 7.72
C LEU A 223 18.48 -28.78 7.51
N PRO A 224 18.90 -29.05 6.26
CA PRO A 224 19.99 -29.96 5.95
C PRO A 224 21.33 -29.50 6.56
#